data_AF-A0A819Z4E9-F1
#
_entry.id   AF-A0A819Z4E9-F1
#
_cell.length_a   1.000
_cell.length_b   1.000
_cell.length_c   1.000
_cell.angle_alpha   90.00
_cell.angle_beta   90.00
_cell.angle_gamma   90.00
#
_symmetry.space_group_name_H-M   'P 1'
#
loop_
_entity.id
_entity.type
_entity.pdbx_description
1 polymer ?
#
loop_
_entity_poly.entity_id
_entity_poly.type
_entity_poly.pdbx_seq_one_letter_code
_entity_poly.pdbx_strand_id
1 'polypeptide(L)'
;MNLLKAINNQLLYYNSTLGSKPETWFQAIVEPFLPTYFDNSQGGAYPHVPSSTPLFPIVIQFSWALPSDDNVFIDGLKSATKAIRQAAFANGQDVGGSKEILYPNNALEDTPLEQIYGKNVPKLRRIRQEWDPNNIMCLSGGFKF
;
A
#
# COMPACT_ATOMS: atom_id res chain seq x y z
N MET A 1 -3.79 -19.29 -11.53
CA MET A 1 -4.51 -19.52 -10.24
C MET A 1 -5.18 -18.22 -9.86
N ASN A 2 -6.51 -18.09 -9.79
CA ASN A 2 -7.15 -16.78 -9.62
C ASN A 2 -6.62 -15.99 -8.39
N LEU A 3 -6.64 -14.65 -8.47
CA LEU A 3 -6.03 -13.78 -7.46
C LEU A 3 -6.66 -13.96 -6.07
N LEU A 4 -7.98 -14.15 -5.99
CA LEU A 4 -8.68 -14.40 -4.72
C LEU A 4 -8.17 -15.66 -4.01
N LYS A 5 -7.86 -16.73 -4.75
CA LYS A 5 -7.25 -17.93 -4.17
C LYS A 5 -5.84 -17.65 -3.66
N ALA A 6 -5.06 -16.83 -4.36
CA ALA A 6 -3.73 -16.44 -3.89
C ALA A 6 -3.81 -15.64 -2.58
N ILE A 7 -4.75 -14.69 -2.47
CA ILE A 7 -5.02 -13.93 -1.24
C ILE A 7 -5.40 -14.88 -0.11
N ASN A 8 -6.39 -15.76 -0.34
CA ASN A 8 -6.85 -16.72 0.67
C ASN A 8 -5.72 -17.63 1.16
N ASN A 9 -4.87 -18.11 0.24
CA ASN A 9 -3.72 -18.94 0.60
C ASN A 9 -2.72 -18.19 1.49
N GLN A 10 -2.47 -16.90 1.24
CA GLN A 10 -1.62 -16.09 2.13
C GLN A 10 -2.24 -15.95 3.52
N LEU A 11 -3.53 -15.63 3.61
CA LEU A 11 -4.20 -15.51 4.91
C LEU A 11 -4.17 -16.82 5.70
N LEU A 12 -4.43 -17.96 5.05
CA LEU A 12 -4.34 -19.28 5.69
C LEU A 12 -2.92 -19.62 6.13
N TYR A 13 -1.90 -19.26 5.34
CA TYR A 13 -0.50 -19.47 5.69
C TYR A 13 -0.08 -18.63 6.92
N TYR A 14 -0.45 -17.36 6.98
CA TYR A 14 -0.12 -16.53 8.13
C TYR A 14 -0.95 -16.90 9.37
N ASN A 15 -2.20 -17.33 9.19
CA ASN A 15 -2.98 -17.88 10.29
C ASN A 15 -2.36 -19.17 10.86
N SER A 16 -1.82 -20.06 10.04
CA SER A 16 -1.18 -21.29 10.54
C SER A 16 0.19 -21.08 11.19
N THR A 17 0.89 -20.00 10.84
CA THR A 17 2.24 -19.72 11.35
C THR A 17 2.26 -18.72 12.50
N LEU A 18 1.39 -17.71 12.46
CA LEU A 18 1.34 -16.61 13.42
C LEU A 18 0.04 -16.59 14.24
N GLY A 19 -1.00 -17.34 13.85
CA GLY A 19 -2.33 -17.26 14.48
C GLY A 19 -2.43 -17.84 15.90
N SER A 20 -1.36 -18.46 16.41
CA SER A 20 -1.27 -18.84 17.83
C SER A 20 -0.82 -17.70 18.74
N LYS A 21 -0.39 -16.56 18.17
CA LYS A 21 0.00 -15.37 18.94
C LYS A 21 -1.25 -14.66 19.50
N PRO A 22 -1.11 -13.85 20.56
CA PRO A 22 -2.26 -13.19 21.19
C PRO A 22 -2.95 -12.18 20.27
N GLU A 23 -4.30 -12.20 20.31
CA GLU A 23 -5.20 -11.25 19.63
C GLU A 23 -4.90 -11.04 18.14
N THR A 24 -4.54 -12.12 17.44
CA THR A 24 -4.22 -12.02 16.02
C THR A 24 -5.44 -11.99 15.13
N TRP A 25 -5.38 -11.14 14.11
CA TRP A 25 -6.36 -11.09 13.03
C TRP A 25 -5.66 -10.86 11.69
N PHE A 26 -6.06 -11.61 10.66
CA PHE A 26 -5.53 -11.49 9.30
C PHE A 26 -6.68 -11.28 8.34
N GLN A 27 -6.66 -10.18 7.59
CA GLN A 27 -7.71 -9.88 6.62
C GLN A 27 -7.17 -9.28 5.34
N ALA A 28 -7.94 -9.46 4.27
CA ALA A 28 -7.79 -8.77 3.01
C ALA A 28 -9.13 -8.14 2.64
N ILE A 29 -9.13 -6.83 2.41
CA ILE A 29 -10.29 -6.08 1.97
C ILE A 29 -10.07 -5.78 0.49
N VAL A 30 -10.90 -6.37 -0.37
CA VAL A 30 -10.90 -6.10 -1.81
C VAL A 30 -11.92 -5.01 -2.07
N GLU A 31 -11.45 -3.83 -2.46
CA GLU A 31 -12.31 -2.67 -2.66
C GLU A 31 -12.55 -2.44 -4.16
N PRO A 32 -13.74 -2.79 -4.70
CA PRO A 32 -14.05 -2.49 -6.09
C PRO A 32 -14.30 -0.99 -6.26
N PHE A 33 -13.53 -0.35 -7.13
CA PHE A 33 -13.78 1.04 -7.56
C PHE A 33 -14.36 1.07 -8.97
N LEU A 34 -14.92 2.21 -9.36
CA LEU A 34 -15.32 2.42 -10.74
C LEU A 34 -14.08 2.45 -11.65
N PRO A 35 -14.07 1.77 -12.81
CA PRO A 35 -12.97 1.87 -13.77
C PRO A 35 -12.66 3.31 -14.21
N THR A 36 -13.65 4.20 -14.08
CA THR A 36 -13.63 5.62 -14.45
C THR A 36 -13.24 6.55 -13.31
N TYR A 37 -12.78 6.04 -12.16
CA TYR A 37 -12.58 6.91 -10.98
C TYR A 37 -11.49 7.98 -11.18
N PHE A 38 -10.62 7.82 -12.18
CA PHE A 38 -9.64 8.83 -12.56
C PHE A 38 -10.10 9.78 -13.67
N ASP A 39 -11.26 9.58 -14.31
CA ASP A 39 -11.69 10.35 -15.48
C ASP A 39 -11.77 11.86 -15.21
N ASN A 40 -12.11 12.24 -13.97
CA ASN A 40 -12.21 13.64 -13.54
C ASN A 40 -10.90 14.18 -12.91
N SER A 41 -9.80 13.43 -13.00
CA SER A 41 -8.52 13.86 -12.45
C SER A 41 -8.01 15.12 -13.16
N GLN A 42 -7.66 16.13 -12.38
CA GLN A 42 -6.91 17.30 -12.85
C GLN A 42 -5.41 17.20 -12.46
N GLY A 43 -4.98 16.01 -12.03
CA GLY A 43 -3.71 15.79 -11.35
C GLY A 43 -3.77 16.15 -9.87
N GLY A 44 -2.69 15.84 -9.15
CA GLY A 44 -2.58 16.12 -7.72
C GLY A 44 -1.27 15.59 -7.15
N ALA A 45 -1.16 15.58 -5.81
CA ALA A 45 0.00 15.03 -5.12
C ALA A 45 0.16 13.53 -5.45
N TYR A 46 -0.90 12.75 -5.25
CA TYR A 46 -0.99 11.38 -5.73
C TYR A 46 -0.98 11.38 -7.28
N PRO A 47 -0.15 10.57 -7.96
CA PRO A 47 -0.03 10.61 -9.41
C PRO A 47 -1.19 9.84 -10.07
N HIS A 48 -2.27 10.57 -10.36
CA HIS A 48 -3.43 10.06 -11.08
C HIS A 48 -3.70 10.93 -12.31
N VAL A 49 -3.85 10.31 -13.49
CA VAL A 49 -4.18 11.01 -14.74
C VAL A 49 -5.43 10.39 -15.36
N PRO A 50 -6.30 11.15 -16.05
CA PRO A 50 -7.54 10.63 -16.64
C PRO A 50 -7.33 9.44 -17.58
N SER A 51 -6.19 9.39 -18.27
CA SER A 51 -5.85 8.30 -19.19
C SER A 51 -5.23 7.06 -18.53
N SER A 52 -5.14 7.01 -17.20
CA SER A 52 -4.57 5.87 -16.49
C SER A 52 -5.65 4.88 -16.07
N THR A 53 -5.41 3.59 -16.29
CA THR A 53 -6.26 2.54 -15.71
C THR A 53 -5.94 2.43 -14.23
N PRO A 54 -6.89 2.75 -13.34
CA PRO A 54 -6.64 2.56 -11.93
C PRO A 54 -6.50 1.09 -11.56
N LEU A 55 -5.70 0.82 -10.53
CA LEU A 55 -5.80 -0.44 -9.79
C LEU A 55 -6.86 -0.32 -8.71
N PHE A 56 -7.58 -1.42 -8.48
CA PHE A 56 -8.44 -1.54 -7.32
C PHE A 56 -7.58 -1.90 -6.10
N PRO A 57 -7.60 -1.08 -5.04
CA PRO A 57 -6.79 -1.35 -3.87
C PRO A 57 -7.27 -2.64 -3.21
N ILE A 58 -6.27 -3.38 -2.71
CA ILE A 58 -6.47 -4.52 -1.83
C ILE A 58 -5.74 -4.15 -0.54
N VAL A 59 -6.49 -3.96 0.53
CA VAL A 59 -5.92 -3.65 1.84
C VAL A 59 -5.66 -4.97 2.55
N ILE A 60 -4.39 -5.29 2.75
CA ILE A 60 -3.97 -6.42 3.59
C ILE A 60 -3.69 -5.87 4.98
N GLN A 61 -4.33 -6.43 6.00
CA GLN A 61 -4.16 -6.00 7.37
C GLN A 61 -3.92 -7.19 8.28
N PHE A 62 -2.81 -7.11 9.02
CA PHE A 62 -2.50 -8.00 10.13
C PHE A 62 -2.66 -7.19 11.42
N SER A 63 -3.23 -7.80 12.46
CA SER A 63 -3.36 -7.20 13.80
C SER A 63 -2.83 -8.21 14.83
N TRP A 64 -2.23 -7.71 15.91
CA TRP A 64 -1.63 -8.49 16.99
C TRP A 64 -1.55 -7.63 18.27
N ALA A 65 -1.43 -8.25 19.45
CA ALA A 65 -1.40 -7.53 20.72
C ALA A 65 -0.01 -7.12 21.22
N LEU A 66 1.01 -7.96 21.01
CA LEU A 66 2.31 -7.79 21.67
C LEU A 66 3.32 -7.02 20.80
N PRO A 67 3.88 -5.89 21.27
CA PRO A 67 4.90 -5.14 20.52
C PRO A 67 6.17 -5.95 20.20
N SER A 68 6.46 -6.99 21.01
CA SER A 68 7.58 -7.90 20.75
C SER A 68 7.43 -8.68 19.44
N ASP A 69 6.21 -8.72 18.88
CA ASP A 69 5.92 -9.39 17.62
C ASP A 69 5.89 -8.45 16.40
N ASP A 70 6.08 -7.14 16.58
CA ASP A 70 5.95 -6.14 15.51
C ASP A 70 6.72 -6.54 14.24
N ASN A 71 8.00 -6.89 14.40
CA ASN A 71 8.85 -7.25 13.26
C ASN A 71 8.30 -8.46 12.50
N VAL A 72 7.85 -9.51 13.19
CA VAL A 72 7.38 -10.73 12.50
C VAL A 72 6.06 -10.51 11.77
N PHE A 73 5.16 -9.67 12.31
CA PHE A 73 3.91 -9.33 11.63
C PHE A 73 4.12 -8.36 10.47
N ILE A 74 4.97 -7.33 10.64
CA ILE A 74 5.28 -6.36 9.58
C ILE A 74 6.00 -7.05 8.42
N ASP A 75 6.98 -7.91 8.69
CA ASP A 75 7.68 -8.69 7.66
C ASP A 75 6.76 -9.70 6.98
N GLY A 76 5.86 -10.31 7.74
CA GLY A 76 4.79 -11.16 7.22
C GLY A 76 3.86 -10.41 6.28
N LEU A 77 3.41 -9.22 6.66
CA LEU A 77 2.54 -8.37 5.85
C LEU A 77 3.21 -7.95 4.53
N LYS A 78 4.48 -7.53 4.59
CA LYS A 78 5.28 -7.18 3.41
C LYS A 78 5.43 -8.38 2.47
N SER A 79 5.70 -9.56 3.02
CA SER A 79 5.86 -10.81 2.28
C SER A 79 4.54 -11.27 1.64
N ALA A 80 3.43 -11.20 2.37
CA ALA A 80 2.09 -11.49 1.87
C ALA A 80 1.73 -10.59 0.68
N THR A 81 1.94 -9.28 0.83
CA THR A 81 1.65 -8.28 -0.20
C THR A 81 2.47 -8.53 -1.46
N LYS A 82 3.77 -8.84 -1.30
CA LYS A 82 4.65 -9.21 -2.41
C LYS A 82 4.17 -10.46 -3.13
N ALA A 83 3.77 -11.51 -2.39
CA ALA A 83 3.28 -12.76 -2.97
C ALA A 83 1.96 -12.57 -3.74
N ILE A 84 1.03 -11.79 -3.19
CA ILE A 84 -0.26 -11.47 -3.86
C ILE A 84 0.01 -10.69 -5.15
N ARG A 85 0.91 -9.71 -5.12
CA ARG A 85 1.32 -8.94 -6.30
C ARG A 85 1.96 -9.83 -7.38
N GLN A 86 2.85 -10.73 -6.99
CA GLN A 86 3.44 -11.71 -7.92
C GLN A 86 2.38 -12.63 -8.53
N ALA A 87 1.38 -13.05 -7.75
CA ALA A 87 0.26 -13.83 -8.28
C ALA A 87 -0.59 -13.02 -9.28
N ALA A 88 -0.78 -11.72 -9.06
CA ALA A 88 -1.47 -10.85 -10.02
C ALA A 88 -0.72 -10.80 -11.37
N PHE A 89 0.60 -10.59 -11.34
CA PHE A 89 1.45 -10.66 -12.54
C PHE A 89 1.37 -12.02 -13.23
N ALA A 90 1.51 -13.12 -12.48
CA ALA A 90 1.46 -14.48 -13.03
C ALA A 90 0.11 -14.84 -13.66
N ASN A 91 -0.95 -14.14 -13.27
CA ASN A 91 -2.28 -14.27 -13.87
C ASN A 91 -2.54 -13.29 -15.02
N GLY A 92 -1.53 -12.54 -15.47
CA GLY A 92 -1.63 -11.61 -16.59
C GLY A 92 -2.31 -10.28 -16.26
N GLN A 93 -2.46 -9.92 -14.98
CA GLN A 93 -2.94 -8.58 -14.62
C GLN A 93 -1.86 -7.53 -14.87
N ASP A 94 -2.25 -6.42 -15.47
CA ASP A 94 -1.37 -5.27 -15.72
C ASP A 94 -1.27 -4.39 -14.47
N VAL A 95 -0.42 -4.80 -13.53
CA VAL A 95 -0.17 -4.13 -12.25
C VAL A 95 1.22 -3.49 -12.15
N GLY A 96 1.99 -3.45 -13.24
CA GLY A 96 3.38 -2.98 -13.27
C GLY A 96 3.58 -1.51 -13.66
N GLY A 97 4.85 -1.06 -13.64
CA GLY A 97 5.28 0.23 -14.16
C GLY A 97 4.68 1.46 -13.45
N SER A 98 3.97 2.32 -14.17
CA SER A 98 3.35 3.50 -13.55
C SER A 98 2.16 3.15 -12.63
N LYS A 99 1.69 1.91 -12.65
CA LYS A 99 0.61 1.39 -11.80
C LYS A 99 1.11 0.83 -10.47
N GLU A 100 2.43 0.84 -10.22
CA GLU A 100 3.00 0.40 -8.94
C GLU A 100 2.84 1.42 -7.81
N ILE A 101 2.17 2.54 -8.09
CA ILE A 101 1.94 3.59 -7.10
C ILE A 101 1.00 3.08 -6.01
N LEU A 102 1.47 3.16 -4.77
CA LEU A 102 0.74 2.76 -3.58
C LEU A 102 -0.12 3.90 -3.05
N TYR A 103 -1.34 3.58 -2.64
CA TYR A 103 -2.25 4.55 -2.05
C TYR A 103 -1.75 4.97 -0.66
N PRO A 104 -1.47 6.28 -0.42
CA PRO A 104 -0.79 6.73 0.79
C PRO A 104 -1.49 6.34 2.09
N ASN A 105 -2.83 6.32 2.11
CA ASN A 105 -3.58 6.02 3.34
C ASN A 105 -3.47 4.57 3.80
N ASN A 106 -2.98 3.66 2.94
CA ASN A 106 -2.81 2.23 3.23
C ASN A 106 -1.34 1.79 3.12
N ALA A 107 -0.41 2.69 2.80
CA ALA A 107 1.00 2.38 2.65
C ALA A 107 1.69 2.28 4.02
N LEU A 108 2.66 1.38 4.15
CA LEU A 108 3.47 1.26 5.36
C LEU A 108 4.35 2.51 5.55
N GLU A 109 4.65 2.84 6.80
CA GLU A 109 5.40 4.07 7.15
C GLU A 109 6.78 4.18 6.49
N ASP A 110 7.42 3.04 6.19
CA ASP A 110 8.72 2.96 5.56
C ASP A 110 8.66 2.88 4.03
N THR A 111 7.46 3.02 3.46
CA THR A 111 7.26 3.04 2.01
C THR A 111 7.98 4.26 1.41
N PRO A 112 8.88 4.07 0.42
CA PRO A 112 9.54 5.18 -0.24
C PRO A 112 8.55 6.15 -0.88
N LEU A 113 8.78 7.46 -0.74
CA LEU A 113 7.90 8.50 -1.30
C LEU A 113 7.69 8.34 -2.80
N GLU A 114 8.70 7.88 -3.53
CA GLU A 114 8.65 7.65 -4.97
C GLU A 114 7.64 6.54 -5.33
N GLN A 115 7.40 5.58 -4.44
CA GLN A 115 6.38 4.54 -4.63
C GLN A 115 4.96 5.05 -4.32
N ILE A 116 4.80 6.24 -3.73
CA ILE A 116 3.50 6.81 -3.37
C ILE A 116 3.16 8.02 -4.26
N TYR A 117 4.14 8.89 -4.50
CA TYR A 117 3.98 10.17 -5.18
C TYR A 117 4.71 10.22 -6.53
N GLY A 118 5.55 9.22 -6.84
CA GLY A 118 6.27 9.12 -8.11
C GLY A 118 7.04 10.41 -8.45
N LYS A 119 6.86 10.89 -9.68
CA LYS A 119 7.50 12.12 -10.18
C LYS A 119 7.12 13.40 -9.43
N ASN A 120 6.10 13.37 -8.57
CA ASN A 120 5.65 14.54 -7.83
C ASN A 120 6.49 14.82 -6.59
N VAL A 121 7.33 13.88 -6.13
CA VAL A 121 8.16 14.04 -4.91
C VAL A 121 8.95 15.36 -4.90
N PRO A 122 9.70 15.75 -5.95
CA PRO A 122 10.45 17.02 -5.92
C PRO A 122 9.56 18.27 -5.81
N LYS A 123 8.33 18.23 -6.34
CA LYS A 123 7.37 19.33 -6.18
C LYS A 123 6.85 19.40 -4.74
N LEU A 124 6.52 18.26 -4.15
CA LEU A 124 6.03 18.17 -2.77
C LEU A 124 7.09 18.61 -1.77
N ARG A 125 8.37 18.27 -2.00
CA ARG A 125 9.50 18.79 -1.20
C ARG A 125 9.59 20.31 -1.19
N ARG A 126 9.45 20.94 -2.38
CA ARG A 126 9.45 22.40 -2.51
C ARG A 126 8.27 23.04 -1.78
N ILE A 127 7.07 22.48 -1.92
CA ILE A 127 5.88 22.94 -1.18
C ILE A 127 6.11 22.86 0.33
N ARG A 128 6.67 21.75 0.84
CA ARG A 128 7.01 21.63 2.26
C ARG A 128 8.01 22.70 2.69
N GLN A 129 9.06 22.96 1.91
CA GLN A 129 10.05 23.99 2.25
C GLN A 129 9.46 25.40 2.28
N GLU A 130 8.50 25.70 1.41
CA GLU A 130 7.82 26.99 1.34
C GLU A 130 6.86 27.21 2.51
N TRP A 131 6.07 26.18 2.87
CA TRP A 131 4.95 26.31 3.81
C TRP A 131 5.23 25.75 5.22
N ASP A 132 6.23 24.89 5.37
CA ASP A 132 6.73 24.38 6.65
C ASP A 132 8.27 24.47 6.70
N PRO A 133 8.84 25.68 6.64
CA PRO A 133 10.29 25.90 6.55
C PRO A 133 11.04 25.39 7.79
N ASN A 134 10.38 25.37 8.95
CA ASN A 134 10.94 24.89 10.22
C ASN A 134 10.71 23.39 10.44
N ASN A 135 10.08 22.71 9.46
CA ASN A 135 9.84 21.28 9.48
C ASN A 135 9.05 20.81 10.72
N ILE A 136 8.12 21.64 11.20
CA ILE A 136 7.31 21.37 12.40
C ILE A 136 6.42 20.15 12.15
N MET A 137 5.90 19.98 10.94
CA MET A 137 5.04 18.83 10.60
C MET A 137 5.83 17.51 10.56
N CYS A 138 7.16 17.53 10.51
CA CYS A 138 7.94 16.30 10.65
C CYS A 138 7.90 15.72 12.07
N LEU A 139 7.47 16.49 13.07
CA LEU A 139 7.29 16.03 14.45
C LEU A 139 6.05 15.14 14.64
N SER A 140 5.11 15.13 13.69
CA SER A 140 3.96 14.22 13.71
C SER A 140 4.32 12.82 13.17
N GLY A 141 3.35 11.91 13.06
CA GLY A 141 3.49 10.71 12.23
C GLY A 141 3.51 11.03 10.72
N GLY A 142 3.43 9.98 9.89
CA GLY A 142 3.25 10.08 8.43
C GLY A 142 4.54 10.28 7.62
N PHE A 143 4.38 10.35 6.29
CA PHE A 143 5.49 10.41 5.34
C PHE A 143 6.29 11.72 5.41
N LYS A 144 7.62 11.61 5.35
CA LYS A 144 8.56 12.74 5.52
C LYS A 144 9.15 13.16 4.18
N PHE A 145 8.92 14.42 3.79
CA PHE A 145 9.38 15.02 2.52
C PHE A 145 10.77 15.65 2.62
#